data_AF-A0AAV7GZY5-F1
#
_entry.id   AF-A0AAV7GZY5-F1
#
_cell.length_a   1.000
_cell.length_b   1.000
_cell.length_c   1.000
_cell.angle_alpha   90.00
_cell.angle_beta   90.00
_cell.angle_gamma   90.00
#
_symmetry.space_group_name_H-M   'P 1'
#
loop_
_entity.id
_entity.type
_entity.pdbx_description
1 polymer ?
#
loop_
_entity_poly.entity_id
_entity_poly.type
_entity_poly.pdbx_seq_one_letter_code
_entity_poly.pdbx_strand_id
1 'polypeptide(L)'
;MLAAFLHSSTITTSEVVQVLTDLNLIIIKAYISSDGGWIMGVFNVTDHEGKKIRDETTIKLLVDYIRKSLWADSSFLPSRRRSVDFVPSSDYTSIELTGTDRPSLISEVSAVLTDLKCNVVTAEIWMHNNRAAVVMQVIDEVTGAAITDLEKLSRIKELLCNVLRGNNKTRGAKTAISMGVTHT
;
A
#
# COMPACT_ATOMS: atom_id res chain seq x y z
N MET A 1 -12.75 3.40 -3.90
CA MET A 1 -11.44 3.55 -3.22
C MET A 1 -10.50 4.19 -4.21
N LEU A 2 -9.88 5.29 -3.82
CA LEU A 2 -8.99 6.07 -4.67
C LEU A 2 -7.62 6.12 -4.02
N ALA A 3 -6.58 5.67 -4.73
CA ALA A 3 -5.20 5.70 -4.26
C ALA A 3 -4.43 6.75 -5.08
N ALA A 4 -3.88 7.76 -4.41
CA ALA A 4 -3.14 8.85 -5.03
C ALA A 4 -1.72 8.90 -4.49
N PHE A 5 -0.74 8.69 -5.38
CA PHE A 5 0.68 8.92 -5.08
C PHE A 5 1.03 10.38 -5.40
N LEU A 6 1.26 11.20 -4.39
CA LEU A 6 1.53 12.64 -4.48
C LEU A 6 3.02 12.92 -4.23
N HIS A 7 3.64 13.86 -4.96
CA HIS A 7 4.98 14.33 -4.60
C HIS A 7 4.86 15.40 -3.52
N SER A 8 5.70 15.34 -2.49
CA SER A 8 5.64 16.27 -1.34
C SER A 8 5.84 17.73 -1.74
N SER A 9 6.32 18.02 -2.95
CA SER A 9 6.61 19.37 -3.44
C SER A 9 5.56 19.93 -4.41
N THR A 10 4.53 19.16 -4.80
CA THR A 10 3.69 19.51 -5.96
C THR A 10 2.20 19.37 -5.72
N ILE A 11 1.77 18.41 -4.89
CA ILE A 11 0.35 18.24 -4.55
C ILE A 11 0.25 17.97 -3.06
N THR A 12 -0.54 18.79 -2.39
CA THR A 12 -0.84 18.72 -0.97
C THR A 12 -2.04 17.80 -0.73
N THR A 13 -2.10 17.21 0.47
CA THR A 13 -3.29 16.46 0.91
C THR A 13 -4.57 17.31 0.84
N SER A 14 -4.47 18.62 1.12
CA SER A 14 -5.59 19.55 1.02
C SER A 14 -6.16 19.69 -0.39
N GLU A 15 -5.32 19.75 -1.42
CA GLU A 15 -5.77 19.84 -2.82
C GLU A 15 -6.53 18.58 -3.22
N VAL A 16 -6.09 17.39 -2.77
CA VAL A 16 -6.82 16.14 -3.02
C VAL A 16 -8.18 16.14 -2.32
N VAL A 17 -8.23 16.60 -1.06
CA VAL A 17 -9.50 16.70 -0.32
C VAL A 17 -10.45 17.68 -0.99
N GLN A 18 -9.95 18.81 -1.47
CA GLN A 18 -10.75 19.80 -2.22
C GLN A 18 -11.34 19.19 -3.48
N VAL A 19 -10.53 18.57 -4.34
CA VAL A 19 -11.02 17.94 -5.58
C VAL A 19 -12.06 16.85 -5.28
N LEU A 20 -11.87 16.03 -4.24
CA LEU A 20 -12.85 15.02 -3.85
C LEU A 20 -14.16 15.65 -3.36
N THR A 21 -14.07 16.74 -2.60
CA THR A 21 -15.23 17.48 -2.09
C THR A 21 -16.00 18.16 -3.23
N ASP A 22 -15.30 18.75 -4.19
CA ASP A 22 -15.87 19.39 -5.39
C ASP A 22 -16.61 18.40 -6.29
N LEU A 23 -16.24 17.11 -6.23
CA LEU A 23 -16.92 16.01 -6.90
C LEU A 23 -18.12 15.47 -6.12
N ASN A 24 -18.53 16.13 -5.02
CA ASN A 24 -19.55 15.68 -4.08
C ASN A 24 -19.29 14.27 -3.51
N LEU A 25 -18.01 13.90 -3.36
CA LEU A 25 -17.63 12.63 -2.76
C LEU A 25 -17.41 12.81 -1.26
N ILE A 26 -17.92 11.85 -0.48
CA ILE A 26 -17.74 11.82 0.97
C ILE A 26 -16.57 10.89 1.29
N ILE A 27 -15.56 11.41 1.99
CA ILE A 27 -14.41 10.62 2.46
C ILE A 27 -14.81 9.91 3.77
N ILE A 28 -14.86 8.58 3.74
CA ILE A 28 -15.20 7.73 4.90
C ILE A 28 -13.95 7.40 5.71
N LYS A 29 -12.84 7.11 5.04
CA LYS A 29 -11.53 6.83 5.65
C LYS A 29 -10.43 7.34 4.75
N ALA A 30 -9.33 7.80 5.34
CA ALA A 30 -8.14 8.14 4.61
C ALA A 30 -6.90 7.57 5.30
N TYR A 31 -5.96 7.05 4.52
CA TYR A 31 -4.62 6.66 4.96
C TYR A 31 -3.62 7.57 4.27
N ILE A 32 -2.72 8.17 5.04
CA ILE A 32 -1.71 9.08 4.53
C ILE A 32 -0.36 8.63 5.06
N SER A 33 0.54 8.28 4.14
CA SER A 33 1.92 7.91 4.45
C SER A 33 2.87 8.83 3.71
N SER A 34 3.97 9.23 4.34
CA SER A 34 5.00 10.08 3.73
C SER A 34 6.40 9.53 3.98
N ASP A 35 7.25 9.52 2.97
CA ASP A 35 8.65 9.08 3.07
C ASP A 35 9.66 10.26 3.05
N GLY A 36 9.14 11.49 3.17
CA GLY A 36 9.93 12.73 3.09
C GLY A 36 10.27 13.19 1.66
N GLY A 37 9.84 12.46 0.62
CA GLY A 37 9.86 12.90 -0.77
C GLY A 37 8.48 12.81 -1.44
N TRP A 38 7.67 11.81 -1.07
CA TRP A 38 6.31 11.61 -1.58
C TRP A 38 5.32 11.46 -0.43
N ILE A 39 4.08 11.86 -0.68
CA ILE A 39 2.91 11.63 0.17
C ILE A 39 1.99 10.66 -0.58
N MET A 40 1.75 9.48 -0.04
CA MET A 40 0.73 8.57 -0.50
C MET A 40 -0.57 8.86 0.25
N GLY A 41 -1.66 9.09 -0.47
CA GLY A 41 -3.00 9.23 0.09
C GLY A 41 -3.94 8.18 -0.47
N VAL A 42 -4.49 7.31 0.39
CA VAL A 42 -5.59 6.40 0.03
C VAL A 42 -6.87 6.93 0.63
N PHE A 43 -7.84 7.27 -0.22
CA PHE A 43 -9.13 7.82 0.17
C PHE A 43 -10.24 6.82 -0.15
N ASN A 44 -10.92 6.36 0.90
CA ASN A 44 -12.15 5.60 0.79
C ASN A 44 -13.31 6.57 0.70
N VAL A 45 -13.94 6.62 -0.47
CA VAL A 45 -15.00 7.57 -0.80
C VAL A 45 -16.32 6.89 -1.14
N THR A 46 -17.41 7.56 -0.80
CA THR A 46 -18.79 7.25 -1.23
C THR A 46 -19.35 8.41 -2.03
N ASP A 47 -20.47 8.19 -2.70
CA ASP A 47 -21.27 9.30 -3.24
C ASP A 47 -21.87 10.17 -2.12
N HIS A 48 -22.56 11.24 -2.52
CA HIS A 48 -23.24 12.17 -1.63
C HIS A 48 -24.36 11.54 -0.78
N GLU A 49 -24.85 10.34 -1.14
CA GLU A 49 -25.85 9.59 -0.39
C GLU A 49 -25.20 8.59 0.58
N GLY A 50 -23.86 8.56 0.68
CA GLY A 50 -23.11 7.63 1.52
C GLY A 50 -22.99 6.23 0.93
N LYS A 51 -23.35 6.03 -0.35
CA LYS A 51 -23.33 4.73 -1.02
C LYS A 51 -22.03 4.52 -1.78
N LYS A 52 -21.59 3.26 -1.82
CA LYS A 52 -20.40 2.86 -2.58
C LYS A 52 -20.65 3.05 -4.06
N ILE A 53 -19.78 3.82 -4.71
CA ILE A 53 -19.75 3.97 -6.17
C ILE A 53 -19.34 2.62 -6.76
N ARG A 54 -20.25 2.00 -7.52
CA ARG A 54 -20.04 0.67 -8.12
C ARG A 54 -19.98 0.69 -9.65
N ASP A 55 -20.45 1.78 -10.25
CA ASP A 55 -20.47 1.92 -11.71
C ASP A 55 -19.06 2.15 -12.24
N GLU A 56 -18.56 1.23 -13.06
CA GLU A 56 -17.19 1.26 -13.59
C GLU A 56 -16.94 2.48 -14.49
N THR A 57 -17.94 2.90 -15.26
CA THR A 57 -17.86 4.08 -16.12
C THR A 57 -17.67 5.35 -15.30
N THR A 58 -18.47 5.51 -14.24
CA THR A 58 -18.38 6.62 -13.29
C THR A 58 -17.04 6.60 -12.56
N ILE A 59 -16.59 5.43 -12.10
CA ILE A 59 -15.26 5.27 -11.47
C ILE A 59 -14.16 5.74 -12.42
N LYS A 60 -14.21 5.32 -13.69
CA LYS A 60 -13.21 5.71 -14.69
C LYS A 60 -13.22 7.22 -14.93
N LEU A 61 -14.39 7.82 -15.10
CA LEU A 61 -14.52 9.28 -15.29
C LEU A 61 -13.99 10.07 -14.09
N LEU A 62 -14.28 9.62 -12.87
CA LEU A 62 -13.76 10.24 -11.64
C LEU A 62 -12.24 10.13 -11.58
N VAL A 63 -11.67 8.95 -11.84
CA VAL A 63 -10.22 8.74 -11.86
C VAL A 63 -9.55 9.63 -12.91
N ASP A 64 -10.13 9.72 -14.10
CA ASP A 64 -9.60 10.53 -15.20
C ASP A 64 -9.68 12.03 -14.87
N TYR A 65 -10.77 12.48 -14.25
CA TYR A 65 -10.93 13.86 -13.81
C TYR A 65 -9.95 14.21 -12.71
N ILE A 66 -9.89 13.41 -11.64
CA ILE A 66 -8.96 13.62 -10.52
C ILE A 66 -7.53 13.65 -11.03
N ARG A 67 -7.19 12.75 -11.96
CA ARG A 67 -5.89 12.75 -12.64
C ARG A 67 -5.60 14.05 -13.37
N LYS A 68 -6.56 14.53 -14.15
CA LYS A 68 -6.41 15.78 -14.90
C LYS A 68 -6.31 17.00 -13.98
N SER A 69 -7.08 17.02 -12.90
CA SER A 69 -7.14 18.13 -11.95
C SER A 69 -5.91 18.19 -11.05
N LEU A 70 -5.35 17.04 -10.66
CA LEU A 70 -4.20 16.98 -9.77
C LEU A 70 -2.84 16.91 -10.51
N TRP A 71 -2.78 16.30 -11.69
CA TRP A 71 -1.52 16.04 -12.41
C TRP A 71 -1.36 16.85 -13.70
N ALA A 72 -1.86 18.09 -13.72
CA ALA A 72 -1.85 18.93 -14.91
C ALA A 72 -0.44 19.25 -15.45
N ASP A 73 0.63 19.28 -14.63
CA ASP A 73 1.96 19.74 -15.09
C ASP A 73 3.19 19.13 -14.37
N SER A 74 3.12 17.90 -13.83
CA SER A 74 4.31 17.31 -13.16
C SER A 74 4.97 16.21 -14.01
N SER A 75 6.05 16.55 -14.72
CA SER A 75 7.00 15.56 -15.23
C SER A 75 7.73 14.90 -14.05
N PHE A 76 7.27 13.71 -13.66
CA PHE A 76 7.69 12.99 -12.47
C PHE A 76 9.16 12.54 -12.54
N LEU A 77 10.02 13.02 -11.63
CA LEU A 77 11.32 12.42 -11.35
C LEU A 77 11.23 11.64 -10.01
N PRO A 78 11.45 10.32 -9.96
CA PRO A 78 11.26 9.53 -8.74
C PRO A 78 12.35 9.79 -7.68
N SER A 79 11.99 10.33 -6.52
CA SER A 79 12.73 10.01 -5.28
C SER A 79 12.45 8.55 -4.87
N ARG A 80 13.51 7.77 -4.63
CA ARG A 80 13.52 6.33 -4.35
C ARG A 80 13.59 6.07 -2.83
N ARG A 81 12.67 6.64 -2.05
CA ARG A 81 12.61 6.41 -0.59
C ARG A 81 11.60 5.30 -0.25
N ARG A 82 11.84 4.65 0.89
CA ARG A 82 11.18 3.41 1.34
C ARG A 82 10.83 3.58 2.81
N SER A 83 9.61 3.25 3.22
CA SER A 83 9.12 3.45 4.60
C SER A 83 8.37 2.23 5.14
N VAL A 84 8.39 2.11 6.47
CA VAL A 84 7.62 1.15 7.27
C VAL A 84 7.13 1.88 8.51
N ASP A 85 5.81 2.03 8.63
CA ASP A 85 5.17 2.72 9.75
C ASP A 85 4.08 1.86 10.39
N PHE A 86 3.77 2.17 11.66
CA PHE A 86 2.78 1.45 12.46
C PHE A 86 1.72 2.38 12.98
N VAL A 87 0.45 1.96 12.88
CA VAL A 87 -0.67 2.63 13.55
C VAL A 87 -1.39 1.60 14.43
N PRO A 88 -1.26 1.68 15.77
CA PRO A 88 -1.96 0.76 16.66
C PRO A 88 -3.47 1.06 16.71
N SER A 89 -4.29 0.01 16.74
CA SER A 89 -5.73 0.03 17.02
C SER A 89 -6.01 -0.90 18.23
N SER A 90 -7.19 -0.83 18.82
CA SER A 90 -7.58 -1.72 19.94
C SER A 90 -7.56 -3.20 19.54
N ASP A 91 -7.84 -3.48 18.26
CA ASP A 91 -8.12 -4.85 17.79
C ASP A 91 -7.01 -5.41 16.89
N TYR A 92 -6.17 -4.54 16.31
CA TYR A 92 -5.10 -4.91 15.38
C TYR A 92 -3.98 -3.87 15.36
N THR A 93 -2.83 -4.25 14.80
CA THR A 93 -1.75 -3.33 14.45
C THR A 93 -1.74 -3.10 12.95
N SER A 94 -1.84 -1.84 12.50
CA SER A 94 -1.69 -1.49 11.09
C SER A 94 -0.20 -1.38 10.74
N ILE A 95 0.22 -2.01 9.66
CA ILE A 95 1.55 -1.89 9.07
C ILE A 95 1.42 -1.25 7.70
N GLU A 96 2.08 -0.12 7.49
CA GLU A 96 2.12 0.60 6.21
C GLU A 96 3.50 0.48 5.57
N LEU A 97 3.55 0.01 4.33
CA LEU A 97 4.77 -0.20 3.55
C LEU A 97 4.70 0.58 2.26
N THR A 98 5.76 1.33 1.94
CA THR A 98 5.92 1.95 0.61
C THR A 98 7.30 1.64 0.06
N GLY A 99 7.38 1.23 -1.21
CA GLY A 99 8.65 0.96 -1.86
C GLY A 99 8.58 0.68 -3.36
N THR A 100 9.69 0.22 -3.91
CA THR A 100 9.77 -0.23 -5.30
C THR A 100 9.13 -1.61 -5.43
N ASP A 101 8.16 -1.74 -6.32
CA ASP A 101 7.58 -3.03 -6.67
C ASP A 101 8.64 -3.91 -7.35
N ARG A 102 8.69 -5.17 -6.93
CA ARG A 102 9.56 -6.19 -7.53
C ARG A 102 8.90 -7.56 -7.37
N PRO A 103 9.17 -8.49 -8.29
CA PRO A 103 8.84 -9.90 -8.07
C PRO A 103 9.34 -10.33 -6.69
N SER A 104 8.56 -11.17 -6.02
CA SER A 104 8.73 -11.66 -4.64
C SER A 104 8.53 -10.67 -3.49
N LEU A 105 8.30 -9.37 -3.72
CA LEU A 105 8.16 -8.40 -2.61
C LEU A 105 7.08 -8.82 -1.59
N ILE A 106 5.87 -9.08 -2.05
CA ILE A 106 4.75 -9.45 -1.17
C ILE A 106 4.97 -10.82 -0.51
N SER A 107 5.61 -11.75 -1.23
CA SER A 107 5.95 -13.07 -0.66
C SER A 107 6.99 -12.95 0.46
N GLU A 108 8.01 -12.10 0.29
CA GLU A 108 9.03 -11.86 1.31
C GLU A 108 8.43 -11.15 2.54
N VAL A 109 7.54 -10.17 2.32
CA VAL A 109 6.79 -9.51 3.42
C VAL A 109 5.95 -10.54 4.19
N SER A 110 5.18 -11.36 3.47
CA SER A 110 4.35 -12.41 4.08
C SER A 110 5.17 -13.42 4.89
N ALA A 111 6.34 -13.82 4.36
CA ALA A 111 7.26 -14.71 5.06
C ALA A 111 7.78 -14.10 6.37
N VAL A 112 8.16 -12.82 6.38
CA VAL A 112 8.59 -12.11 7.60
C VAL A 112 7.50 -12.08 8.65
N LEU A 113 6.26 -11.75 8.26
CA LEU A 113 5.13 -11.70 9.20
C LEU A 113 4.81 -13.08 9.78
N THR A 114 4.86 -14.11 8.93
CA THR A 114 4.63 -15.51 9.35
C THR A 114 5.71 -15.99 10.31
N ASP A 115 6.99 -15.70 10.04
CA ASP A 115 8.12 -16.07 10.90
C ASP A 115 8.03 -15.41 12.28
N LEU A 116 7.53 -14.17 12.32
CA LEU A 116 7.32 -13.40 13.56
C LEU A 116 5.99 -13.71 14.24
N LYS A 117 5.26 -14.78 13.84
CA LYS A 117 3.99 -15.16 14.47
C LYS A 117 2.98 -14.02 14.45
N CYS A 118 2.86 -13.36 13.30
CA CYS A 118 1.89 -12.30 13.04
C CYS A 118 0.90 -12.81 12.00
N ASN A 119 -0.39 -12.88 12.37
CA ASN A 119 -1.44 -13.25 11.45
C ASN A 119 -1.96 -12.00 10.73
N VAL A 120 -2.12 -12.09 9.40
CA VAL A 120 -2.64 -10.99 8.57
C VAL A 120 -4.17 -11.12 8.51
N VAL A 121 -4.87 -10.15 9.10
CA VAL A 121 -6.35 -10.08 9.10
C VAL A 121 -6.84 -9.53 7.78
N THR A 122 -6.25 -8.43 7.32
CA THR A 122 -6.54 -7.81 6.02
C THR A 122 -5.26 -7.28 5.41
N ALA A 123 -5.21 -7.25 4.08
CA ALA A 123 -4.13 -6.62 3.33
C ALA A 123 -4.70 -5.90 2.11
N GLU A 124 -4.37 -4.63 1.97
CA GLU A 124 -4.66 -3.81 0.81
C GLU A 124 -3.33 -3.48 0.12
N ILE A 125 -3.19 -3.87 -1.15
CA ILE A 125 -1.96 -3.75 -1.93
C ILE A 125 -2.23 -2.91 -3.17
N TRP A 126 -1.39 -1.91 -3.41
CA TRP A 126 -1.45 -1.05 -4.59
C TRP A 126 -0.12 -1.10 -5.34
N MET A 127 -0.18 -1.44 -6.63
CA MET A 127 1.00 -1.49 -7.50
C MET A 127 0.81 -0.60 -8.72
N HIS A 128 1.76 0.28 -8.98
CA HIS A 128 1.75 1.17 -10.15
C HIS A 128 3.17 1.64 -10.49
N ASN A 129 3.56 1.61 -11.77
CA ASN A 129 4.86 2.12 -12.25
C ASN A 129 6.09 1.65 -11.43
N ASN A 130 6.22 0.34 -11.22
CA ASN A 130 7.27 -0.28 -10.38
C ASN A 130 7.28 0.24 -8.92
N ARG A 131 6.13 0.63 -8.39
CA ARG A 131 5.95 1.02 -6.99
C ARG A 131 4.88 0.16 -6.35
N ALA A 132 5.10 -0.20 -5.10
CA ALA A 132 4.16 -0.90 -4.27
C ALA A 132 3.89 -0.07 -3.02
N ALA A 133 2.61 0.07 -2.68
CA ALA A 133 2.17 0.48 -1.36
C ALA A 133 1.34 -0.67 -0.77
N VAL A 134 1.49 -0.91 0.52
CA VAL A 134 0.76 -1.97 1.20
C VAL A 134 0.33 -1.49 2.57
N VAL A 135 -0.93 -1.72 2.92
CA VAL A 135 -1.45 -1.55 4.27
C VAL A 135 -1.96 -2.91 4.73
N MET A 136 -1.44 -3.40 5.84
CA MET A 136 -1.84 -4.69 6.42
C MET A 136 -2.32 -4.49 7.86
N GLN A 137 -3.42 -5.13 8.21
CA GLN A 137 -3.84 -5.26 9.60
C GLN A 137 -3.36 -6.61 10.11
N VAL A 138 -2.53 -6.58 11.16
CA VAL A 138 -1.97 -7.79 11.76
C VAL A 138 -2.36 -7.93 13.22
N ILE A 139 -2.50 -9.18 13.66
CA ILE A 139 -2.64 -9.55 15.07
C ILE A 139 -1.52 -10.51 15.44
N ASP A 140 -1.16 -10.50 16.71
CA ASP A 140 -0.23 -11.47 17.26
C ASP A 140 -0.89 -12.87 17.27
N GLU A 141 -0.23 -13.88 16.70
CA GLU A 141 -0.76 -15.24 16.59
C GLU A 141 -0.98 -15.91 17.96
N VAL A 142 -0.16 -15.57 18.96
CA VAL A 142 -0.20 -16.19 20.29
C VAL A 142 -1.33 -15.60 21.14
N THR A 143 -1.49 -14.27 21.10
CA THR A 143 -2.49 -13.57 21.91
C THR A 143 -3.82 -13.36 21.18
N GLY A 144 -3.83 -13.39 19.85
CA GLY A 144 -4.98 -13.06 19.02
C GLY A 144 -5.35 -11.57 19.03
N ALA A 145 -4.49 -10.70 19.56
CA ALA A 145 -4.75 -9.27 19.75
C ALA A 145 -3.76 -8.39 18.99
N ALA A 146 -3.95 -7.06 19.05
CA ALA A 146 -2.99 -6.10 18.53
C ALA A 146 -1.58 -6.32 19.13
N ILE A 147 -0.55 -6.17 18.31
CA ILE A 147 0.84 -6.30 18.73
C ILE A 147 1.21 -5.06 19.54
N THR A 148 1.33 -5.19 20.87
CA THR A 148 1.72 -4.10 21.78
C THR A 148 3.19 -4.17 22.21
N ASP A 149 3.86 -5.29 21.96
CA ASP A 149 5.27 -5.49 22.30
C ASP A 149 6.16 -4.65 21.38
N LEU A 150 6.83 -3.64 21.96
CA LEU A 150 7.72 -2.71 21.26
C LEU A 150 8.95 -3.41 20.68
N GLU A 151 9.47 -4.46 21.32
CA GLU A 151 10.62 -5.21 20.82
C GLU A 151 10.23 -5.97 19.56
N LYS A 152 9.08 -6.64 19.60
CA LYS A 152 8.49 -7.31 18.44
C LYS A 152 8.21 -6.33 17.29
N LEU A 153 7.61 -5.18 17.57
CA LEU A 153 7.36 -4.13 16.56
C LEU A 153 8.66 -3.61 15.94
N SER A 154 9.70 -3.39 16.75
CA SER A 154 11.02 -2.99 16.27
C SER A 154 11.61 -4.05 15.33
N ARG A 155 11.48 -5.33 15.70
CA ARG A 155 11.97 -6.45 14.89
C ARG A 155 11.23 -6.58 13.56
N ILE A 156 9.90 -6.43 13.57
CA ILE A 156 9.08 -6.35 12.36
C ILE A 156 9.58 -5.21 11.47
N LYS A 157 9.77 -4.01 12.02
CA LYS A 157 10.24 -2.84 11.26
C LYS A 157 11.57 -3.09 10.58
N GLU A 158 12.54 -3.62 11.32
CA GLU A 158 13.89 -3.91 10.83
C GLU A 158 13.87 -4.89 9.66
N LEU A 159 13.15 -6.01 9.82
CA LEU A 159 13.07 -7.06 8.80
C LEU A 159 12.32 -6.60 7.56
N LEU A 160 11.19 -5.89 7.71
CA LEU A 160 10.47 -5.32 6.58
C LEU A 160 11.28 -4.23 5.87
N CYS A 161 12.02 -3.40 6.60
CA CYS A 161 12.97 -2.45 5.98
C CYS A 161 14.03 -3.18 5.13
N ASN A 162 14.53 -4.33 5.58
CA ASN A 162 15.49 -5.14 4.83
C ASN A 162 14.85 -5.76 3.56
N VAL A 163 13.61 -6.24 3.65
CA VAL A 163 12.85 -6.70 2.48
C VAL A 163 12.66 -5.57 1.47
N LEU A 164 12.30 -4.37 1.92
CA LEU A 164 12.17 -3.21 1.05
C LEU A 164 13.50 -2.78 0.43
N ARG A 165 14.64 -2.97 1.12
CA ARG A 165 15.98 -2.72 0.55
C ARG A 165 16.30 -3.58 -0.65
N GLY A 166 15.83 -4.83 -0.64
CA GLY A 166 16.12 -5.81 -1.67
C GLY A 166 17.58 -6.25 -1.66
N ASN A 167 17.81 -7.54 -1.91
CA ASN A 167 19.15 -8.04 -2.16
C ASN A 167 19.42 -7.87 -3.65
N ASN A 168 20.29 -6.93 -4.04
CA ASN A 168 20.69 -6.71 -5.45
C ASN A 168 21.52 -7.87 -6.03
N LYS A 169 21.48 -9.06 -5.44
CA LYS A 169 22.11 -10.27 -5.98
C LYS A 169 21.09 -10.98 -6.86
N THR A 170 21.15 -10.63 -8.14
CA THR A 170 20.64 -11.37 -9.30
C THR A 170 20.42 -12.87 -9.03
N ARG A 171 19.17 -13.33 -9.04
CA ARG A 171 18.81 -14.61 -9.63
C ARG A 171 17.32 -14.63 -9.94
N GLY A 172 16.98 -14.44 -11.20
CA GLY A 172 15.65 -14.74 -11.70
C GLY A 172 15.37 -16.22 -11.41
N ALA A 173 14.48 -16.49 -10.47
CA ALA A 173 13.90 -17.80 -10.30
C ALA A 173 12.94 -18.01 -11.47
N LYS A 174 13.44 -18.57 -12.58
CA LYS A 174 12.61 -19.21 -13.58
C LYS A 174 12.23 -20.58 -13.04
N THR A 175 11.00 -20.72 -12.56
CA THR A 175 10.40 -22.04 -12.35
C THR A 175 9.85 -22.49 -13.70
N ALA A 176 10.60 -23.31 -14.43
CA ALA A 176 10.05 -24.08 -15.53
C ALA A 176 9.53 -25.40 -14.95
N ILE A 177 8.21 -25.59 -14.97
CA ILE A 177 7.60 -26.89 -14.66
C ILE A 177 7.64 -27.68 -15.96
N SER A 178 8.49 -28.72 -16.05
CA SER A 178 8.32 -29.74 -17.08
C SER A 178 7.38 -30.80 -16.53
N MET A 179 6.25 -31.02 -17.21
CA MET A 179 5.43 -32.20 -16.97
C MET A 179 6.02 -33.35 -17.78
N GLY A 180 6.71 -34.26 -17.10
CA GLY A 180 7.03 -35.56 -17.66
C GLY A 180 5.75 -36.36 -17.80
N VAL A 181 5.26 -36.52 -19.03
CA VAL A 181 4.16 -37.41 -19.35
C VAL A 181 4.70 -38.84 -19.31
N THR A 182 4.35 -39.61 -18.28
CA THR A 182 4.50 -41.06 -18.28
C THR A 182 3.25 -41.66 -18.92
N HIS A 183 3.38 -42.21 -20.12
CA HIS A 183 2.44 -43.21 -20.62
C HIS A 183 3.09 -44.59 -20.48
N THR A 184 2.29 -45.50 -19.94
CA THR A 184 2.50 -46.94 -19.74
C THR A 184 2.85 -47.69 -21.02
#